data_AF-A0A654IJB1-F1
#
_entry.id   AF-A0A654IJB1-F1
#
_cell.length_a   1.000
_cell.length_b   1.000
_cell.length_c   1.000
_cell.angle_alpha   90.00
_cell.angle_beta   90.00
_cell.angle_gamma   90.00
#
_symmetry.space_group_name_H-M   'P 1'
#
loop_
_entity.id
_entity.type
_entity.pdbx_description
1 polymer ?
#
loop_
_entity_poly.entity_id
_entity_poly.type
_entity_poly.pdbx_seq_one_letter_code
_entity_poly.pdbx_strand_id
1 'polypeptide(L)'
;MGHFKELKNAIDEKDFKYLEWINFNLDFLKTYQSKKYDQLNEKGLSTIFQTKLVISLSWFKKLKTEKIFLEVFMCLKALKQPVKKQNLLELGFKNTSLKYVFKKMLKWEILDAEAYRKDKTIKLRKKALRNKGDKKFWILKGKNIIKFFLLNGLSSTIIILASSYSYKKTKAKDSKLPNSNKKWAIIQNAYFDCLKVSRNLIWKTFKKLTNFWKLNYQSLITIIRKRPTSWITKKTVSGKNKRLKIGRKFITERLISKEIKTIFQSYESYSF
;
A
#
# COMPACT_ATOMS: atom_id res chain seq x y z
N MET A 1 -12.67 4.19 29.66
CA MET A 1 -13.50 5.35 30.04
C MET A 1 -13.09 6.66 29.35
N GLY A 2 -11.82 6.88 28.96
CA GLY A 2 -11.40 8.13 28.27
C GLY A 2 -12.06 8.38 26.90
N HIS A 3 -12.15 7.35 26.04
CA HIS A 3 -12.73 7.52 24.70
C HIS A 3 -14.20 7.95 24.68
N PHE A 4 -15.02 7.57 25.66
CA PHE A 4 -16.43 8.00 25.71
C PHE A 4 -16.57 9.49 26.06
N LYS A 5 -15.68 10.02 26.92
CA LYS A 5 -15.63 11.43 27.26
C LYS A 5 -15.17 12.28 26.08
N GLU A 6 -14.14 11.82 25.36
CA GLU A 6 -13.66 12.45 24.12
C GLU A 6 -14.73 12.44 23.01
N LEU A 7 -15.52 11.37 22.89
CA LEU A 7 -16.59 11.26 21.90
C LEU A 7 -17.74 12.23 22.19
N LYS A 8 -18.12 12.34 23.47
CA LYS A 8 -19.15 13.29 23.91
C LYS A 8 -18.71 14.73 23.66
N ASN A 9 -17.49 15.08 24.06
CA ASN A 9 -16.94 16.42 23.84
C ASN A 9 -16.85 16.78 22.35
N ALA A 10 -16.42 15.85 21.48
CA ALA A 10 -16.35 16.12 20.05
C ALA A 10 -17.72 16.28 19.37
N ILE A 11 -18.75 15.61 19.87
CA ILE A 11 -20.14 15.82 19.44
C ILE A 11 -20.60 17.22 19.88
N ASP A 12 -20.33 17.57 21.13
CA ASP A 12 -20.72 18.85 21.74
C ASP A 12 -19.99 20.04 21.07
N GLU A 13 -18.73 19.84 20.66
CA GLU A 13 -17.87 20.83 19.97
C GLU A 13 -18.03 20.82 18.44
N LYS A 14 -18.87 19.94 17.87
CA LYS A 14 -19.02 19.76 16.41
C LYS A 14 -17.69 19.49 15.67
N ASP A 15 -16.76 18.75 16.29
CA ASP A 15 -15.54 18.31 15.62
C ASP A 15 -15.83 17.16 14.65
N PHE A 16 -16.41 17.52 13.50
CA PHE A 16 -16.79 16.58 12.45
C PHE A 16 -15.61 15.75 11.94
N LYS A 17 -14.37 16.29 11.97
CA LYS A 17 -13.19 15.55 11.51
C LYS A 17 -12.81 14.45 12.49
N TYR A 18 -12.94 14.69 13.80
CA TYR A 18 -12.75 13.65 14.81
C TYR A 18 -13.79 12.54 14.68
N LEU A 19 -15.06 12.90 14.46
CA LEU A 19 -16.14 11.93 14.23
C LEU A 19 -15.91 11.09 12.96
N GLU A 20 -15.49 11.72 11.84
CA GLU A 20 -15.09 11.00 10.63
C GLU A 20 -13.94 10.03 10.89
N TRP A 21 -12.95 10.44 11.68
CA TRP A 21 -11.83 9.59 12.06
C TRP A 21 -12.26 8.40 12.92
N ILE A 22 -13.12 8.60 13.92
CA ILE A 22 -13.68 7.50 14.73
C ILE A 22 -14.41 6.51 13.84
N ASN A 23 -15.34 7.00 13.01
CA ASN A 23 -16.13 6.16 12.11
C ASN A 23 -15.24 5.35 11.16
N PHE A 24 -14.18 5.97 10.64
CA PHE A 24 -13.18 5.27 9.83
C PHE A 24 -12.44 4.16 10.59
N ASN A 25 -12.10 4.37 11.87
CA ASN A 25 -11.49 3.32 12.70
C ASN A 25 -12.47 2.16 12.96
N LEU A 26 -13.72 2.47 13.28
CA LEU A 26 -14.76 1.47 13.53
C LEU A 26 -15.05 0.63 12.28
N ASP A 27 -15.21 1.26 11.12
CA ASP A 27 -15.40 0.58 9.84
C ASP A 27 -14.22 -0.31 9.48
N PHE A 28 -12.99 0.17 9.72
CA PHE A 28 -11.80 -0.65 9.55
C PHE A 28 -11.85 -1.91 10.43
N LEU A 29 -12.16 -1.77 11.72
CA LEU A 29 -12.21 -2.90 12.66
C LEU A 29 -13.28 -3.90 12.24
N LYS A 30 -14.50 -3.44 11.94
CA LYS A 30 -15.60 -4.26 11.44
C LYS A 30 -15.21 -5.03 10.19
N THR A 31 -14.56 -4.36 9.24
CA THR A 31 -14.10 -4.97 7.98
C THR A 31 -12.92 -5.93 8.19
N TYR A 32 -12.06 -5.68 9.17
CA TYR A 32 -10.94 -6.55 9.48
C TYR A 32 -11.39 -7.83 10.20
N GLN A 33 -12.33 -7.70 11.14
CA GLN A 33 -12.90 -8.78 11.94
C GLN A 33 -13.85 -9.69 11.15
N SER A 34 -14.39 -9.24 10.03
CA SER A 34 -15.26 -10.08 9.18
C SER A 34 -14.49 -11.05 8.26
N LYS A 35 -13.16 -11.12 8.37
CA LYS A 35 -12.33 -11.88 7.42
C LYS A 35 -12.08 -13.32 7.83
N LYS A 36 -11.99 -14.19 6.82
CA LYS A 36 -11.82 -15.64 7.02
C LYS A 36 -10.44 -16.09 7.55
N TYR A 37 -9.38 -15.29 7.39
CA TYR A 37 -8.01 -15.66 7.78
C TYR A 37 -7.62 -15.08 9.16
N ASP A 38 -6.49 -15.50 9.73
CA ASP A 38 -6.00 -15.06 11.06
C ASP A 38 -6.11 -13.55 11.27
N GLN A 39 -6.68 -13.19 12.42
CA GLN A 39 -6.91 -11.82 12.81
C GLN A 39 -6.10 -11.52 14.05
N LEU A 40 -5.39 -10.40 14.00
CA LEU A 40 -4.79 -9.85 15.19
C LEU A 40 -5.89 -9.35 16.14
N ASN A 41 -5.74 -9.62 17.42
CA ASN A 41 -6.57 -8.97 18.44
C ASN A 41 -6.11 -7.51 18.63
N GLU A 42 -6.73 -6.80 19.57
CA GLU A 42 -6.41 -5.40 19.83
C GLU A 42 -4.93 -5.18 20.18
N LYS A 43 -4.35 -6.04 21.02
CA LYS A 43 -2.91 -6.04 21.37
C LYS A 43 -2.02 -6.27 20.14
N GLY A 44 -2.41 -7.18 19.25
CA GLY A 44 -1.74 -7.42 17.98
C GLY A 44 -1.81 -6.22 17.03
N LEU A 45 -2.97 -5.59 16.92
CA LEU A 45 -3.19 -4.41 16.09
C LEU A 45 -2.39 -3.20 16.60
N SER A 46 -2.40 -2.94 17.91
CA SER A 46 -1.60 -1.86 18.50
C SER A 46 -0.11 -2.08 18.26
N THR A 47 0.37 -3.32 18.42
CA THR A 47 1.75 -3.72 18.15
C THR A 47 2.13 -3.50 16.68
N ILE A 48 1.32 -4.01 15.74
CA ILE A 48 1.68 -3.93 14.32
C ILE A 48 1.66 -2.49 13.80
N PHE A 49 0.79 -1.61 14.31
CA PHE A 49 0.73 -0.22 13.87
C PHE A 49 1.98 0.61 14.18
N GLN A 50 2.77 0.20 15.17
CA GLN A 50 4.05 0.84 15.53
C GLN A 50 5.20 0.46 14.57
N THR A 51 4.99 -0.52 13.70
CA THR A 51 6.08 -1.07 12.89
C THR A 51 6.39 -0.22 11.66
N LYS A 52 7.60 -0.43 11.13
CA LYS A 52 8.04 0.07 9.82
C LYS A 52 8.56 -1.10 9.02
N LEU A 53 7.85 -1.53 7.99
CA LEU A 53 8.32 -2.56 7.08
C LEU A 53 9.10 -1.92 5.93
N VAL A 54 10.37 -2.33 5.77
CA VAL A 54 11.19 -1.99 4.60
C VAL A 54 11.32 -3.26 3.77
N ILE A 55 10.90 -3.19 2.52
CA ILE A 55 10.88 -4.34 1.61
C ILE A 55 11.46 -3.98 0.24
N SER A 56 12.45 -4.74 -0.20
CA SER A 56 13.06 -4.58 -1.53
C SER A 56 12.30 -5.36 -2.60
N LEU A 57 12.60 -5.09 -3.87
CA LEU A 57 11.92 -5.74 -5.00
C LEU A 57 12.07 -7.27 -5.00
N SER A 58 13.23 -7.81 -4.66
CA SER A 58 13.43 -9.27 -4.58
C SER A 58 12.51 -9.90 -3.51
N TRP A 59 12.47 -9.30 -2.32
CA TRP A 59 11.60 -9.75 -1.24
C TRP A 59 10.12 -9.56 -1.56
N PHE A 60 9.74 -8.48 -2.23
CA PHE A 60 8.37 -8.29 -2.71
C PHE A 60 7.94 -9.43 -3.62
N LYS A 61 8.73 -9.78 -4.64
CA LYS A 61 8.41 -10.88 -5.56
C LYS A 61 8.16 -12.20 -4.83
N LYS A 62 8.90 -12.43 -3.74
CA LYS A 62 8.83 -13.63 -2.90
C LYS A 62 7.67 -13.63 -1.90
N LEU A 63 7.30 -12.45 -1.36
CA LEU A 63 6.36 -12.32 -0.24
C LEU A 63 5.00 -11.69 -0.62
N LYS A 64 4.78 -11.32 -1.89
CA LYS A 64 3.56 -10.64 -2.34
C LYS A 64 2.24 -11.36 -2.03
N THR A 65 2.29 -12.68 -1.83
CA THR A 65 1.16 -13.54 -1.45
C THR A 65 1.22 -14.02 0.01
N GLU A 66 2.33 -13.77 0.71
CA GLU A 66 2.61 -14.30 2.06
C GLU A 66 2.17 -13.30 3.12
N LYS A 67 0.87 -13.06 3.21
CA LYS A 67 0.32 -12.02 4.08
C LYS A 67 0.59 -12.25 5.57
N ILE A 68 0.22 -13.43 6.08
CA ILE A 68 0.39 -13.78 7.50
C ILE A 68 1.86 -13.77 7.89
N PHE A 69 2.75 -14.22 7.01
CA PHE A 69 4.19 -14.14 7.20
C PHE A 69 4.65 -12.70 7.47
N LEU A 70 4.17 -11.75 6.67
CA LEU A 70 4.53 -10.33 6.81
C LEU A 70 3.93 -9.73 8.08
N GLU A 71 2.72 -10.12 8.46
CA GLU A 71 2.10 -9.69 9.72
C GLU A 71 2.92 -10.16 10.93
N VAL A 72 3.28 -11.45 10.98
CA VAL A 72 4.17 -12.00 12.03
C VAL A 72 5.52 -11.27 12.03
N PHE A 73 6.14 -11.08 10.86
CA PHE A 73 7.41 -10.36 10.75
C PHE A 73 7.31 -8.93 11.31
N MET A 74 6.23 -8.23 10.97
CA MET A 74 5.97 -6.86 11.39
C MET A 74 5.73 -6.75 12.90
N CYS A 75 5.00 -7.69 13.50
CA CYS A 75 4.81 -7.78 14.95
C CYS A 75 6.14 -8.08 15.67
N LEU A 76 6.88 -9.10 15.23
CA LEU A 76 8.21 -9.41 15.79
C LEU A 76 9.16 -8.22 15.72
N LYS A 77 9.11 -7.46 14.62
CA LYS A 77 9.91 -6.24 14.45
C LYS A 77 9.49 -5.13 15.42
N ALA A 78 8.18 -4.99 15.68
CA ALA A 78 7.66 -3.99 16.59
C ALA A 78 7.98 -4.31 18.06
N LEU A 79 7.97 -5.60 18.44
CA LEU A 79 8.29 -6.06 19.79
C LEU A 79 9.76 -5.80 20.19
N LYS A 80 10.67 -5.66 19.22
CA LYS A 80 12.12 -5.35 19.39
C LYS A 80 12.93 -6.33 20.25
N GLN A 81 12.30 -7.27 20.93
CA GLN A 81 12.92 -8.26 21.81
C GLN A 81 12.66 -9.70 21.32
N PRO A 82 13.50 -10.67 21.69
CA PRO A 82 13.21 -12.08 21.49
C PRO A 82 11.93 -12.48 22.21
N VAL A 83 11.12 -13.33 21.60
CA VAL A 83 9.84 -13.79 22.19
C VAL A 83 9.68 -15.29 22.05
N LYS A 84 8.72 -15.85 22.80
CA LYS A 84 8.26 -17.22 22.60
C LYS A 84 7.01 -17.22 21.73
N LYS A 85 6.63 -18.43 21.28
CA LYS A 85 5.41 -18.65 20.51
C LYS A 85 4.15 -18.17 21.23
N GLN A 86 4.09 -18.34 22.55
CA GLN A 86 2.95 -17.93 23.37
C GLN A 86 2.66 -16.43 23.24
N ASN A 87 3.71 -15.60 23.22
CA ASN A 87 3.55 -14.16 23.03
C ASN A 87 2.88 -13.81 21.69
N LEU A 88 3.07 -14.61 20.65
CA LEU A 88 2.43 -14.39 19.34
C LEU A 88 1.00 -14.92 19.31
N LEU A 89 0.70 -16.00 20.05
CA LEU A 89 -0.68 -16.46 20.24
C LEU A 89 -1.51 -15.39 20.97
N GLU A 90 -0.93 -14.72 21.97
CA GLU A 90 -1.53 -13.57 22.67
C GLU A 90 -1.80 -12.36 21.76
N LEU A 91 -1.18 -12.27 20.58
CA LEU A 91 -1.49 -11.23 19.59
C LEU A 91 -2.63 -11.63 18.64
N GLY A 92 -3.15 -12.86 18.74
CA GLY A 92 -4.25 -13.38 17.93
C GLY A 92 -3.84 -14.31 16.78
N PHE A 93 -2.55 -14.65 16.63
CA PHE A 93 -2.14 -15.59 15.58
C PHE A 93 -2.57 -17.02 15.90
N LYS A 94 -2.96 -17.80 14.89
CA LYS A 94 -3.24 -19.23 15.08
C LYS A 94 -1.96 -20.05 15.12
N ASN A 95 -2.00 -21.12 15.90
CA ASN A 95 -0.88 -22.05 16.04
C ASN A 95 -0.40 -22.63 14.69
N THR A 96 -1.32 -23.05 13.84
CA THR A 96 -1.04 -23.63 12.51
C THR A 96 -0.32 -22.64 11.60
N SER A 97 -0.79 -21.40 11.56
CA SER A 97 -0.16 -20.29 10.84
C SER A 97 1.26 -20.01 11.33
N LEU A 98 1.46 -19.94 12.66
CA LEU A 98 2.78 -19.70 13.23
C LEU A 98 3.77 -20.82 12.87
N LYS A 99 3.36 -22.09 12.93
CA LYS A 99 4.21 -23.23 12.55
C LYS A 99 4.69 -23.10 11.09
N TYR A 100 3.79 -22.77 10.18
CA TYR A 100 4.10 -22.54 8.77
C TYR A 100 5.06 -21.36 8.57
N VAL A 101 4.77 -20.23 9.22
CA VAL A 101 5.57 -19.01 9.11
C VAL A 101 6.98 -19.23 9.65
N PHE A 102 7.15 -19.85 10.82
CA PHE A 102 8.49 -20.11 11.39
C PHE A 102 9.32 -21.02 10.50
N LYS A 103 8.72 -22.08 9.94
CA LYS A 103 9.41 -22.96 8.97
C LYS A 103 9.98 -22.15 7.80
N LYS A 104 9.19 -21.22 7.24
CA LYS A 104 9.65 -20.34 6.16
C LYS A 104 10.69 -19.33 6.60
N MET A 105 10.50 -18.70 7.76
CA MET A 105 11.44 -17.69 8.27
C MET A 105 12.80 -18.29 8.59
N LEU A 106 12.86 -19.52 9.10
CA LEU A 106 14.11 -20.27 9.31
C LEU A 106 14.77 -20.63 7.98
N LYS A 107 13.99 -21.17 7.02
CA LYS A 107 14.49 -21.49 5.66
C LYS A 107 15.11 -20.27 4.97
N TRP A 108 14.62 -19.07 5.26
CA TRP A 108 15.10 -17.82 4.65
C TRP A 108 16.03 -17.01 5.54
N GLU A 109 16.48 -17.60 6.65
CA GLU A 109 17.43 -17.00 7.61
C GLU A 109 16.96 -15.63 8.11
N ILE A 110 15.65 -15.47 8.28
CA ILE A 110 15.05 -14.28 8.89
C ILE A 110 15.06 -14.42 10.41
N LEU A 111 14.85 -15.65 10.90
CA LEU A 111 15.00 -16.00 12.31
C LEU A 111 16.41 -16.53 12.60
N ASP A 112 16.82 -16.33 13.84
CA ASP A 112 17.99 -16.97 14.44
C ASP A 112 17.72 -18.48 14.64
N ALA A 113 18.43 -19.31 13.87
CA ALA A 113 18.21 -20.75 13.87
C ALA A 113 18.78 -21.43 15.12
N GLU A 114 19.86 -20.89 15.69
CA GLU A 114 20.50 -21.45 16.89
C GLU A 114 19.61 -21.20 18.11
N ALA A 115 19.17 -19.94 18.28
CA ALA A 115 18.21 -19.60 19.33
C ALA A 115 16.94 -20.43 19.21
N TYR A 116 16.40 -20.57 17.99
CA TYR A 116 15.19 -21.38 17.79
C TYR A 116 15.40 -22.87 18.11
N ARG A 117 16.57 -23.45 17.82
CA ARG A 117 16.84 -24.87 18.13
C ARG A 117 17.00 -25.10 19.63
N LYS A 118 17.77 -24.24 20.31
CA LYS A 118 18.12 -24.39 21.73
C LYS A 118 16.90 -24.36 22.64
N ASP A 119 16.03 -23.35 22.47
CA ASP A 119 14.95 -23.11 23.42
C ASP A 119 13.64 -22.62 22.77
N LYS A 120 13.50 -22.75 21.44
CA LYS A 120 12.37 -22.23 20.67
C LYS A 120 12.19 -20.70 20.78
N THR A 121 13.24 -19.96 21.10
CA THR A 121 13.22 -18.50 21.06
C THR A 121 13.08 -18.00 19.62
N ILE A 122 12.14 -17.08 19.42
CA ILE A 122 11.85 -16.44 18.15
C ILE A 122 12.53 -15.07 18.17
N LYS A 123 13.70 -14.99 17.53
CA LYS A 123 14.50 -13.77 17.41
C LYS A 123 14.75 -13.45 15.95
N LEU A 124 14.46 -12.22 15.54
CA LEU A 124 14.78 -11.76 14.19
C LEU A 124 16.28 -11.53 14.03
N ARG A 125 16.90 -12.22 13.08
CA ARG A 125 18.24 -11.93 12.58
C ARG A 125 18.23 -10.77 11.58
N LYS A 126 17.20 -10.72 10.72
CA LYS A 126 17.03 -9.67 9.69
C LYS A 126 15.92 -8.69 10.08
N LYS A 127 16.28 -7.45 10.46
CA LYS A 127 15.31 -6.38 10.80
C LYS A 127 14.74 -5.64 9.59
N ALA A 128 15.32 -5.81 8.41
CA ALA A 128 14.82 -5.26 7.15
C ALA A 128 14.82 -6.34 6.07
N LEU A 129 13.76 -6.40 5.27
CA LEU A 129 13.66 -7.31 4.13
C LEU A 129 14.23 -6.62 2.90
N ARG A 130 15.53 -6.29 2.99
CA ARG A 130 16.27 -5.57 1.95
C ARG A 130 17.62 -6.24 1.72
N ASN A 131 17.93 -6.49 0.46
CA ASN A 131 19.27 -6.93 0.03
C ASN A 131 20.12 -5.69 -0.31
N LYS A 132 21.44 -5.75 -0.05
CA LYS A 132 22.36 -4.61 -0.30
C LYS A 132 22.34 -4.13 -1.76
N GLY A 133 22.22 -5.06 -2.73
CA GLY A 133 22.18 -4.74 -4.17
C GLY A 133 20.84 -4.22 -4.71
N ASP A 134 19.76 -4.28 -3.95
CA ASP A 134 18.45 -3.83 -4.44
C ASP A 134 18.34 -2.30 -4.37
N LYS A 135 18.40 -1.66 -5.55
CA LYS A 135 18.18 -0.21 -5.72
C LYS A 135 16.73 0.22 -5.46
N LYS A 136 15.76 -0.69 -5.63
CA LYS A 136 14.32 -0.41 -5.46
C LYS A 136 13.80 -1.05 -4.18
N PHE A 137 13.27 -0.22 -3.27
CA PHE A 137 12.62 -0.66 -2.05
C PHE A 137 11.45 0.26 -1.69
N TRP A 138 10.51 -0.28 -0.91
CA TRP A 138 9.36 0.44 -0.38
C TRP A 138 9.38 0.41 1.14
N ILE A 139 8.80 1.46 1.72
CA ILE A 139 8.64 1.62 3.15
C ILE A 139 7.14 1.68 3.44
N LEU A 140 6.64 0.70 4.19
CA LEU A 140 5.31 0.71 4.75
C LEU A 140 5.45 1.21 6.20
N LYS A 141 4.98 2.43 6.44
CA LYS A 141 4.98 3.10 7.75
C LYS A 141 3.68 3.89 7.88
N GLY A 142 3.12 3.93 9.08
CA GLY A 142 1.95 4.74 9.41
C GLY A 142 0.67 3.91 9.48
N LYS A 143 -0.20 4.26 10.43
CA LYS A 143 -1.40 3.50 10.79
C LYS A 143 -2.28 3.22 9.58
N ASN A 144 -2.57 4.21 8.75
CA ASN A 144 -3.45 4.06 7.58
C ASN A 144 -2.85 3.18 6.48
N ILE A 145 -1.54 3.23 6.26
CA ILE A 145 -0.85 2.32 5.31
C ILE A 145 -0.87 0.89 5.82
N ILE A 146 -0.65 0.70 7.13
CA ILE A 146 -0.67 -0.64 7.74
C ILE A 146 -2.10 -1.19 7.73
N LYS A 147 -3.12 -0.38 8.05
CA LYS A 147 -4.53 -0.75 7.87
C LYS A 147 -4.84 -1.15 6.44
N PHE A 148 -4.39 -0.37 5.44
CA PHE A 148 -4.60 -0.71 4.04
C PHE A 148 -3.91 -2.02 3.65
N PHE A 149 -2.70 -2.28 4.17
CA PHE A 149 -2.00 -3.55 4.03
C PHE A 149 -2.76 -4.72 4.67
N LEU A 150 -3.18 -4.58 5.92
CA LEU A 150 -4.01 -5.54 6.64
C LEU A 150 -5.35 -5.78 5.92
N LEU A 151 -5.84 -4.78 5.16
CA LEU A 151 -7.02 -4.96 4.34
C LEU A 151 -6.76 -5.68 3.02
N ASN A 152 -5.79 -5.19 2.26
CA ASN A 152 -5.68 -5.43 0.82
C ASN A 152 -4.38 -6.12 0.38
N GLY A 153 -3.50 -6.44 1.33
CA GLY A 153 -2.24 -7.15 1.11
C GLY A 153 -1.10 -6.27 0.55
N LEU A 154 0.08 -6.90 0.44
CA LEU A 154 1.33 -6.23 0.09
C LEU A 154 1.31 -5.63 -1.32
N SER A 155 0.82 -6.38 -2.32
CA SER A 155 0.77 -5.94 -3.72
C SER A 155 -0.02 -4.65 -3.89
N SER A 156 -1.22 -4.60 -3.33
CA SER A 156 -2.07 -3.39 -3.37
C SER A 156 -1.37 -2.23 -2.69
N THR A 157 -0.76 -2.46 -1.53
CA THR A 157 -0.09 -1.41 -0.77
C THR A 157 1.10 -0.82 -1.52
N ILE A 158 1.93 -1.65 -2.15
CA ILE A 158 3.10 -1.20 -2.93
C ILE A 158 2.66 -0.43 -4.18
N ILE A 159 1.59 -0.84 -4.86
CA ILE A 159 1.04 -0.07 -5.99
C ILE A 159 0.66 1.35 -5.54
N ILE A 160 0.02 1.50 -4.39
CA ILE A 160 -0.34 2.82 -3.84
C ILE A 160 0.90 3.61 -3.44
N LEU A 161 1.89 3.00 -2.77
CA LEU A 161 3.16 3.65 -2.44
C LEU A 161 3.91 4.13 -3.68
N ALA A 162 3.99 3.30 -4.72
CA ALA A 162 4.62 3.64 -5.99
C ALA A 162 3.88 4.78 -6.69
N SER A 163 2.56 4.78 -6.65
CA SER A 163 1.71 5.83 -7.23
C SER A 163 1.92 7.18 -6.53
N SER A 164 1.99 7.17 -5.19
CA SER A 164 2.29 8.37 -4.39
C SER A 164 3.69 8.92 -4.69
N TYR A 165 4.68 8.04 -4.80
CA TYR A 165 6.03 8.43 -5.21
C TYR A 165 6.04 9.05 -6.61
N SER A 166 5.36 8.42 -7.58
CA SER A 166 5.20 8.94 -8.95
C SER A 166 4.59 10.34 -8.92
N TYR A 167 3.48 10.54 -8.19
CA TYR A 167 2.84 11.85 -8.04
C TYR A 167 3.82 12.91 -7.52
N LYS A 168 4.66 12.56 -6.53
CA LYS A 168 5.67 13.49 -5.99
C LYS A 168 6.74 13.87 -7.02
N LYS A 169 7.14 12.94 -7.88
CA LYS A 169 8.23 13.09 -8.86
C LYS A 169 7.79 13.69 -10.20
N THR A 170 6.52 13.61 -10.57
CA THR A 170 6.03 14.20 -11.82
C THR A 170 6.32 15.70 -11.84
N LYS A 171 7.07 16.17 -12.85
CA LYS A 171 7.43 17.59 -13.02
C LYS A 171 6.22 18.44 -13.40
N ALA A 172 5.37 17.92 -14.30
CA ALA A 172 4.07 18.48 -14.62
C ALA A 172 3.03 18.09 -13.55
N LYS A 173 3.23 18.57 -12.32
CA LYS A 173 2.13 18.70 -11.36
C LYS A 173 1.18 19.70 -12.02
N ASP A 174 -0.11 19.40 -12.05
CA ASP A 174 -1.12 20.33 -12.60
C ASP A 174 -1.35 20.18 -14.12
N SER A 175 -1.23 18.97 -14.66
CA SER A 175 -1.90 18.70 -15.95
C SER A 175 -3.41 18.91 -15.71
N LYS A 176 -3.90 20.11 -16.02
CA LYS A 176 -5.32 20.47 -15.94
C LYS A 176 -6.04 19.49 -16.86
N LEU A 177 -6.74 18.53 -16.25
CA LEU A 177 -7.81 17.86 -16.97
C LEU A 177 -8.76 18.96 -17.47
N PRO A 178 -9.20 18.93 -18.74
CA PRO A 178 -10.28 19.81 -19.17
C PRO A 178 -11.43 19.61 -18.18
N ASN A 179 -11.92 20.70 -17.57
CA ASN A 179 -13.01 20.71 -16.60
C ASN A 179 -12.69 20.20 -15.18
N SER A 180 -11.43 20.29 -14.71
CA SER A 180 -11.10 20.03 -13.30
C SER A 180 -10.19 21.10 -12.70
N ASN A 181 -10.61 21.69 -11.58
CA ASN A 181 -9.78 22.59 -10.77
C ASN A 181 -8.74 21.83 -9.91
N LYS A 182 -8.76 20.48 -9.93
CA LYS A 182 -7.87 19.65 -9.11
C LYS A 182 -6.49 19.48 -9.76
N LYS A 183 -5.49 19.27 -8.93
CA LYS A 183 -4.11 18.97 -9.36
C LYS A 183 -3.94 17.49 -9.64
N TRP A 184 -3.68 17.16 -10.91
CA TRP A 184 -3.48 15.80 -11.37
C TRP A 184 -2.03 15.54 -11.78
N ALA A 185 -1.59 14.29 -11.61
CA ALA A 185 -0.31 13.81 -12.13
C ALA A 185 -0.53 12.59 -13.01
N ILE A 186 0.13 12.56 -14.17
CA ILE A 186 0.14 11.39 -15.04
C ILE A 186 0.98 10.29 -14.40
N ILE A 187 0.37 9.11 -14.19
CA ILE A 187 1.06 7.88 -13.81
C ILE A 187 1.16 6.99 -15.06
N GLN A 188 2.36 6.88 -15.60
CA GLN A 188 2.61 5.97 -16.71
C GLN A 188 2.62 4.50 -16.22
N ASN A 189 2.16 3.59 -17.08
CA ASN A 189 2.21 2.15 -16.77
C ASN A 189 3.62 1.66 -16.43
N ALA A 190 4.64 2.28 -17.05
CA ALA A 190 6.06 1.99 -16.83
C ALA A 190 6.49 1.99 -15.35
N TYR A 191 5.82 2.79 -14.51
CA TYR A 191 6.10 2.82 -13.06
C TYR A 191 5.76 1.50 -12.36
N PHE A 192 4.80 0.74 -12.90
CA PHE A 192 4.37 -0.55 -12.37
C PHE A 192 5.04 -1.74 -13.05
N ASP A 193 5.75 -1.55 -14.16
CA ASP A 193 6.38 -2.63 -14.92
C ASP A 193 7.34 -3.44 -14.05
N CYS A 194 8.08 -2.76 -13.16
CA CYS A 194 9.00 -3.44 -12.23
C CYS A 194 8.28 -4.35 -11.21
N LEU A 195 6.99 -4.11 -10.95
CA LEU A 195 6.16 -4.95 -10.07
C LEU A 195 5.58 -6.16 -10.82
N LYS A 196 5.63 -6.18 -12.16
CA LYS A 196 5.02 -7.21 -13.02
C LYS A 196 3.55 -7.48 -12.66
N VAL A 197 2.79 -6.41 -12.45
CA VAL A 197 1.36 -6.48 -12.08
C VAL A 197 0.47 -6.20 -13.30
N SER A 198 -0.66 -6.90 -13.39
CA SER A 198 -1.61 -6.68 -14.48
C SER A 198 -2.33 -5.34 -14.35
N ARG A 199 -2.76 -4.78 -15.49
CA ARG A 199 -3.58 -3.54 -15.52
C ARG A 199 -4.86 -3.69 -14.70
N ASN A 200 -5.46 -4.88 -14.70
CA ASN A 200 -6.65 -5.20 -13.91
C ASN A 200 -6.35 -5.13 -12.41
N LEU A 201 -5.21 -5.66 -11.96
CA LEU A 201 -4.81 -5.57 -10.56
C LEU A 201 -4.63 -4.11 -10.12
N ILE A 202 -3.96 -3.28 -10.93
CA ILE A 202 -3.80 -1.85 -10.66
C ILE A 202 -5.16 -1.17 -10.47
N TRP A 203 -6.11 -1.40 -11.39
CA TRP A 203 -7.45 -0.84 -11.30
C TRP A 203 -8.21 -1.32 -10.05
N LYS A 204 -8.20 -2.63 -9.76
CA LYS A 204 -8.81 -3.19 -8.55
C LYS A 204 -8.19 -2.62 -7.28
N THR A 205 -6.88 -2.42 -7.24
CA THR A 205 -6.19 -1.80 -6.11
C THR A 205 -6.68 -0.38 -5.85
N PHE A 206 -6.88 0.40 -6.90
CA PHE A 206 -7.38 1.75 -6.74
C PHE A 206 -8.86 1.81 -6.35
N LYS A 207 -9.70 0.89 -6.83
CA LYS A 207 -11.06 0.71 -6.30
C LYS A 207 -11.06 0.37 -4.81
N LYS A 208 -10.18 -0.53 -4.38
CA LYS A 208 -10.01 -0.85 -2.96
C LYS A 208 -9.59 0.37 -2.15
N LEU A 209 -8.73 1.22 -2.72
CA LEU A 209 -8.30 2.45 -2.08
C LEU A 209 -9.43 3.48 -1.94
N THR A 210 -10.22 3.67 -2.99
CA THR A 210 -11.34 4.62 -2.95
C THR A 210 -12.41 4.15 -1.98
N ASN A 211 -12.70 2.86 -1.94
CA ASN A 211 -13.60 2.28 -0.94
C ASN A 211 -13.05 2.42 0.49
N PHE A 212 -11.75 2.21 0.68
CA PHE A 212 -11.10 2.38 1.99
C PHE A 212 -11.25 3.80 2.54
N TRP A 213 -11.21 4.82 1.68
CA TRP A 213 -11.38 6.22 2.05
C TRP A 213 -12.79 6.77 1.86
N LYS A 214 -13.76 5.92 1.46
CA LYS A 214 -15.12 6.34 1.07
C LYS A 214 -15.13 7.49 0.03
N LEU A 215 -14.17 7.48 -0.89
CA LEU A 215 -14.06 8.46 -1.97
C LEU A 215 -14.69 7.91 -3.25
N ASN A 216 -15.20 8.81 -4.09
CA ASN A 216 -15.58 8.44 -5.45
C ASN A 216 -14.32 8.08 -6.25
N TYR A 217 -14.33 6.95 -6.96
CA TYR A 217 -13.20 6.52 -7.80
C TYR A 217 -12.72 7.60 -8.77
N GLN A 218 -13.66 8.31 -9.41
CA GLN A 218 -13.36 9.38 -10.38
C GLN A 218 -12.69 10.60 -9.73
N SER A 219 -12.87 10.79 -8.42
CA SER A 219 -12.21 11.87 -7.67
C SER A 219 -10.72 11.59 -7.41
N LEU A 220 -10.31 10.32 -7.43
CA LEU A 220 -8.94 9.90 -7.22
C LEU A 220 -8.23 9.63 -8.54
N ILE A 221 -8.92 9.02 -9.51
CA ILE A 221 -8.32 8.54 -10.76
C ILE A 221 -9.18 8.89 -11.96
N THR A 222 -8.51 9.40 -12.97
CA THR A 222 -9.09 9.61 -14.29
C THR A 222 -8.27 8.86 -15.32
N ILE A 223 -8.96 8.23 -16.28
CA ILE A 223 -8.34 7.54 -17.40
C ILE A 223 -8.72 8.28 -18.67
N ILE A 224 -7.76 8.94 -19.31
CA ILE A 224 -7.97 9.57 -20.61
C ILE A 224 -7.53 8.59 -21.68
N ARG A 225 -8.43 8.32 -22.63
CA ARG A 225 -8.14 7.51 -23.82
C ARG A 225 -8.12 8.43 -25.02
N LYS A 226 -6.93 8.64 -25.59
CA LYS A 226 -6.74 9.43 -26.81
C LYS A 226 -6.56 8.50 -28.00
N ARG A 227 -7.10 8.88 -29.16
CA ARG A 227 -6.93 8.16 -30.43
C ARG A 227 -6.33 9.09 -31.50
N PRO A 228 -5.12 9.64 -31.30
CA PRO A 228 -4.50 10.47 -32.32
C PRO A 228 -4.31 9.69 -33.62
N THR A 229 -4.60 10.36 -34.73
CA THR A 229 -4.28 9.88 -36.07
C THR A 229 -2.75 9.80 -36.21
N SER A 230 -2.25 8.65 -36.64
CA SER A 230 -0.84 8.44 -36.92
C SER A 230 -0.55 8.83 -38.37
N TRP A 231 0.51 9.62 -38.56
CA TRP A 231 0.96 10.11 -39.85
C TRP A 231 2.42 9.71 -40.06
N ILE A 232 2.78 9.28 -41.26
CA ILE A 232 4.18 9.26 -41.73
C ILE A 232 4.36 10.32 -42.79
N THR A 233 5.57 10.84 -42.88
CA THR A 233 6.00 11.68 -43.99
C THR A 233 6.85 10.82 -44.90
N LYS A 234 6.46 10.70 -46.18
CA LYS A 234 7.27 10.07 -47.24
C LYS A 234 7.62 11.11 -48.29
N LYS A 235 8.83 11.04 -48.86
CA LYS A 235 9.20 11.84 -50.03
C LYS A 235 8.57 11.23 -51.28
N THR A 236 7.98 12.06 -52.13
CA THR A 236 7.52 11.68 -53.47
C THR A 236 8.71 11.55 -54.42
N VAL A 237 8.48 10.95 -55.59
CA VAL A 237 9.49 10.84 -56.67
C VAL A 237 10.00 12.23 -57.10
N SER A 238 9.15 13.26 -57.01
CA SER A 238 9.50 14.68 -57.23
C SER A 238 10.17 15.38 -56.03
N GLY A 239 10.57 14.65 -54.98
CA GLY A 239 11.25 15.19 -53.80
C GLY A 239 10.37 15.90 -52.77
N LYS A 240 9.07 16.07 -53.03
CA LYS A 240 8.12 16.75 -52.11
C LYS A 240 7.74 15.85 -50.93
N ASN A 241 7.56 16.44 -49.74
CA ASN A 241 7.08 15.71 -48.57
C ASN A 241 5.56 15.48 -48.65
N LYS A 242 5.11 14.23 -48.63
CA LYS A 242 3.69 13.86 -48.54
C LYS A 242 3.41 13.22 -47.18
N ARG A 243 2.46 13.79 -46.43
CA ARG A 243 1.93 13.19 -45.21
C ARG A 243 0.89 12.14 -45.56
N LEU A 244 1.10 10.91 -45.10
CA LEU A 244 0.20 9.78 -45.30
C LEU A 244 -0.36 9.35 -43.96
N LYS A 245 -1.69 9.23 -43.90
CA LYS A 245 -2.40 8.67 -42.74
C LYS A 245 -2.17 7.16 -42.73
N ILE A 246 -1.55 6.66 -41.68
CA ILE A 246 -1.21 5.23 -41.54
C ILE A 246 -2.20 4.49 -40.63
N GLY A 247 -2.97 5.23 -39.82
CA GLY A 247 -3.91 4.64 -38.89
C GLY A 247 -4.20 5.52 -37.68
N ARG A 248 -4.65 4.90 -36.59
CA ARG A 248 -4.87 5.56 -35.29
C ARG A 248 -4.00 4.90 -34.23
N LYS A 249 -3.34 5.71 -33.41
CA LYS A 249 -2.59 5.22 -32.24
C LYS A 249 -3.48 5.32 -31.00
N PHE A 250 -3.66 4.23 -30.27
CA PHE A 250 -4.38 4.27 -29.00
C PHE A 250 -3.43 4.64 -27.87
N ILE A 251 -3.71 5.75 -27.19
CA ILE A 251 -2.96 6.20 -26.02
C ILE A 251 -3.90 6.18 -24.82
N THR A 252 -3.48 5.53 -23.74
CA THR A 252 -4.19 5.55 -22.45
C THR A 252 -3.32 6.21 -21.40
N GLU A 253 -3.75 7.37 -20.94
CA GLU A 253 -3.13 8.10 -19.84
C GLU A 253 -3.94 7.86 -18.56
N ARG A 254 -3.25 7.52 -17.47
CA ARG A 254 -3.86 7.47 -16.14
C ARG A 254 -3.40 8.67 -15.36
N LEU A 255 -4.34 9.40 -14.79
CA LEU A 255 -4.08 10.52 -13.93
C LEU A 255 -4.50 10.17 -12.52
N ILE A 256 -3.71 10.58 -11.55
CA ILE A 256 -4.06 10.52 -10.14
C ILE A 256 -4.13 11.92 -9.56
N SER A 257 -5.09 12.15 -8.68
CA SER A 257 -5.26 13.42 -8.00
C SER A 257 -4.34 13.54 -6.77
N LYS A 258 -4.25 14.75 -6.19
CA LYS A 258 -3.46 15.04 -4.99
C LYS A 258 -3.93 14.22 -3.78
N GLU A 259 -5.18 13.81 -3.78
CA GLU A 259 -5.87 13.07 -2.74
C GLU A 259 -5.18 11.73 -2.42
N ILE A 260 -4.36 11.16 -3.31
CA ILE A 260 -3.52 10.01 -2.96
C ILE A 260 -2.59 10.30 -1.75
N LYS A 261 -2.28 11.58 -1.48
CA LYS A 261 -1.46 11.97 -0.33
C LYS A 261 -2.18 11.82 1.01
N THR A 262 -3.51 11.87 1.05
CA THR A 262 -4.27 11.78 2.32
C THR A 262 -4.06 10.43 3.00
N ILE A 263 -3.73 9.39 2.22
CA ILE A 263 -3.37 8.04 2.70
C ILE A 263 -2.23 8.06 3.72
N PHE A 264 -1.35 9.05 3.61
CA PHE A 264 -0.14 9.20 4.41
C PHE A 264 -0.32 10.17 5.58
N GLN A 265 -1.47 10.82 5.69
CA GLN A 265 -1.79 11.75 6.78
C GLN A 265 -2.49 10.99 7.91
N SER A 266 -2.09 11.22 9.15
CA SER A 266 -2.80 10.76 10.35
C SER A 266 -3.70 11.89 10.87
N TYR A 267 -4.77 11.55 11.60
CA TYR A 267 -5.53 12.59 12.32
C TYR A 267 -4.65 13.35 13.31
N GLU A 268 -3.71 12.67 13.98
CA GLU A 268 -2.65 13.25 14.82
C GLU A 268 -1.72 14.25 14.08
N SER A 269 -1.83 14.40 12.76
CA SER A 269 -1.13 15.45 12.00
C SER A 269 -1.99 16.69 11.72
N TYR A 270 -3.22 16.72 12.25
CA TYR A 270 -4.17 17.84 12.19
C TYR A 270 -4.41 18.52 13.54
N SER A 271 -3.85 17.98 14.63
CA SER A 271 -3.76 18.68 15.91
C SER A 271 -2.73 19.80 15.78
N PHE A 272 -3.23 21.03 15.64
CA PHE A 272 -2.49 22.28 15.78
C PHE A 272 -2.16 22.52 17.25
#